data_AF-A0A969HKY8-F1
#
_entry.id   AF-A0A969HKY8-F1
#
_cell.length_a   1.000
_cell.length_b   1.000
_cell.length_c   1.000
_cell.angle_alpha   90.00
_cell.angle_beta   90.00
_cell.angle_gamma   90.00
#
_symmetry.space_group_name_H-M   'P 1'
#
loop_
_entity.id
_entity.type
_entity.pdbx_description
1 polymer ?
#
loop_
_entity_poly.entity_id
_entity_poly.type
_entity_poly.pdbx_seq_one_letter_code
_entity_poly.pdbx_strand_id
1 'polypeptide(L)'
;MDIQQQIRDHHKVFMTCVDKLKLRGAKNYGLEGKMQEATRTLAGSNSPNPLALLNLHRYEKDFFLHKDMDYVDKVQQQADRLLEENRQKSNSLKPKEQQEAAQALAALQKYLKHFGRLVQIEQEIGLHEKDGLKADIARSVRALEQSLHQLDEFTDENIDILMAQSQFTIVTFFAALLFYPLFLACFFLPGWLTQSLILTGWHNP
;
A
#
# COMPACT_ATOMS: atom_id res chain seq x y z
N MET A 1 5.70 -8.93 -15.55
CA MET A 1 6.64 -8.09 -14.77
C MET A 1 7.18 -8.98 -13.67
N ASP A 2 8.47 -8.97 -13.38
CA ASP A 2 9.07 -9.81 -12.32
C ASP A 2 8.49 -9.43 -10.94
N ILE A 3 8.11 -10.41 -10.11
CA ILE A 3 7.59 -10.20 -8.75
C ILE A 3 8.58 -9.37 -7.93
N GLN A 4 9.88 -9.59 -8.11
CA GLN A 4 10.91 -8.79 -7.44
C GLN A 4 10.84 -7.30 -7.80
N GLN A 5 10.47 -6.98 -9.04
CA GLN A 5 10.27 -5.60 -9.46
C GLN A 5 9.03 -4.98 -8.81
N GLN A 6 7.93 -5.72 -8.74
CA GLN A 6 6.71 -5.25 -8.07
C GLN A 6 6.93 -5.00 -6.58
N ILE A 7 7.70 -5.85 -5.90
CA ILE A 7 8.08 -5.65 -4.49
C ILE A 7 8.89 -4.36 -4.34
N ARG A 8 9.89 -4.13 -5.20
CA ARG A 8 10.67 -2.88 -5.20
C ARG A 8 9.80 -1.64 -5.43
N ASP A 9 8.87 -1.72 -6.37
CA ASP A 9 7.97 -0.61 -6.69
C ASP A 9 7.02 -0.30 -5.52
N HIS A 10 6.43 -1.33 -4.91
CA HIS A 10 5.64 -1.20 -3.69
C HIS A 10 6.44 -0.53 -2.56
N HIS A 11 7.67 -1.01 -2.31
CA HIS A 11 8.55 -0.46 -1.28
C HIS A 11 8.87 1.01 -1.54
N LYS A 12 9.13 1.39 -2.79
CA LYS A 12 9.42 2.79 -3.16
C LYS A 12 8.23 3.71 -2.88
N VAL A 13 7.02 3.31 -3.28
CA VAL A 13 5.80 4.11 -3.04
C VAL A 13 5.53 4.21 -1.54
N PHE A 14 5.63 3.10 -0.82
CA PHE A 14 5.46 3.06 0.62
C PHE A 14 6.45 4.00 1.34
N MET A 15 7.73 3.92 1.02
CA MET A 15 8.75 4.78 1.62
C MET A 15 8.54 6.26 1.30
N THR A 16 8.10 6.57 0.07
CA THR A 16 7.72 7.94 -0.30
C THR A 16 6.58 8.46 0.58
N CYS A 17 5.56 7.64 0.84
CA CYS A 17 4.46 7.98 1.74
C CYS A 17 4.95 8.22 3.17
N VAL A 18 5.82 7.34 3.68
CA VAL A 18 6.45 7.48 5.01
C VAL A 18 7.22 8.78 5.12
N ASP A 19 7.99 9.16 4.11
CA ASP A 19 8.78 10.40 4.13
C ASP A 19 7.89 11.65 4.10
N LYS A 20 6.77 11.61 3.36
CA LYS A 20 5.77 12.68 3.39
C LYS A 20 5.09 12.81 4.74
N LEU A 21 4.75 11.69 5.39
CA LEU A 21 4.20 11.68 6.74
C LEU A 21 5.20 12.24 7.77
N LYS A 22 6.49 11.91 7.65
CA LYS A 22 7.54 12.49 8.49
C LYS A 22 7.69 13.99 8.27
N LEU A 23 7.63 14.45 7.02
CA LEU A 23 7.72 15.88 6.67
C LEU A 23 6.53 16.68 7.20
N ARG A 24 5.31 16.14 7.04
CA ARG A 24 4.09 16.67 7.67
C ARG A 24 4.32 16.85 9.17
N GLY A 25 4.87 15.81 9.82
CA GLY A 25 5.14 15.77 11.25
C GLY A 25 3.86 15.71 12.07
N ALA A 26 4.01 15.88 13.38
CA ALA A 26 2.90 15.94 14.32
C ALA A 26 3.25 16.81 15.53
N LYS A 27 2.26 17.60 16.00
CA LYS A 27 2.28 18.33 17.28
C LYS A 27 3.45 19.31 17.46
N ASN A 28 4.66 18.84 17.75
CA ASN A 28 5.82 19.67 18.11
C ASN A 28 7.00 19.55 17.14
N TYR A 29 6.87 18.82 16.04
CA TYR A 29 7.91 18.69 15.02
C TYR A 29 7.32 18.65 13.61
N GLY A 30 8.20 18.75 12.60
CA GLY A 30 7.79 18.84 11.20
C GLY A 30 7.07 20.15 10.87
N LEU A 31 6.27 20.13 9.80
CA LEU A 31 5.52 21.32 9.37
C LEU A 31 4.38 21.67 10.31
N GLU A 32 3.70 20.67 10.89
CA GLU A 32 2.64 20.89 11.86
C GLU A 32 3.17 21.62 13.11
N GLY A 33 4.33 21.24 13.62
CA GLY A 33 4.98 21.94 14.74
C GLY A 33 5.34 23.40 14.41
N LYS A 34 5.89 23.67 13.22
CA LYS A 34 6.21 25.03 12.76
C LYS A 34 4.95 25.89 12.59
N MET A 35 3.86 25.28 12.13
CA MET A 35 2.56 25.94 12.02
C MET A 35 2.03 26.31 13.42
N GLN A 36 2.06 25.37 14.38
CA GLN A 36 1.62 25.64 15.75
C GLN A 36 2.47 26.71 16.43
N GLU A 37 3.79 26.73 16.20
CA GLU A 37 4.67 27.80 16.69
C GLU A 37 4.22 29.17 16.16
N ALA A 38 3.96 29.27 14.85
CA ALA A 38 3.45 30.51 14.25
C ALA A 38 2.12 30.93 14.86
N THR A 39 1.23 29.99 15.18
CA THR A 39 -0.03 30.33 15.84
C THR A 39 0.14 30.77 17.30
N ARG A 40 1.09 30.19 18.05
CA ARG A 40 1.40 30.67 19.40
C ARG A 40 1.94 32.10 19.37
N THR A 41 2.81 32.42 18.41
CA THR A 41 3.26 33.80 18.19
C THR A 41 2.09 34.73 17.86
N LEU A 42 1.17 34.28 17.01
CA LEU A 42 -0.03 35.04 16.63
C LEU A 42 -0.96 35.28 17.84
N ALA A 43 -1.15 34.29 18.71
CA ALA A 43 -1.96 34.40 19.92
C ALA A 43 -1.30 35.27 21.01
N GLY A 44 0.03 35.30 21.07
CA GLY A 44 0.79 36.13 22.02
C GLY A 44 0.96 37.59 21.58
N SER A 45 0.82 37.88 20.29
CA SER A 45 0.70 39.25 19.79
C SER A 45 -0.66 39.86 20.19
N ASN A 46 -0.78 41.18 20.26
CA ASN A 46 -2.03 41.88 20.56
C ASN A 46 -3.02 41.72 19.38
N SER A 47 -3.52 40.49 19.21
CA SER A 47 -4.23 40.07 18.02
C SER A 47 -5.53 40.85 17.89
N PRO A 48 -5.83 41.40 16.69
CA PRO A 48 -6.95 42.30 16.51
C PRO A 48 -8.33 41.64 16.74
N ASN A 49 -8.42 40.30 16.76
CA ASN A 49 -9.67 39.56 16.96
C ASN A 49 -9.45 38.09 17.43
N PRO A 50 -9.60 37.79 18.74
CA PRO A 50 -9.44 36.42 19.27
C PRO A 50 -10.42 35.40 18.69
N LEU A 51 -11.65 35.81 18.38
CA LEU A 51 -12.68 34.93 17.80
C LEU A 51 -12.30 34.51 16.38
N ALA A 52 -11.73 35.43 15.61
CA ALA A 52 -11.24 35.14 14.26
C ALA A 52 -10.09 34.12 14.25
N LEU A 53 -9.17 34.21 15.23
CA LEU A 53 -8.11 33.22 15.42
C LEU A 53 -8.67 31.84 15.81
N LEU A 54 -9.69 31.79 16.66
CA LEU A 54 -10.35 30.54 17.01
C LEU A 54 -11.00 29.88 15.80
N ASN A 55 -11.64 30.67 14.94
CA ASN A 55 -12.25 30.16 13.71
C ASN A 55 -11.20 29.62 12.72
N LEU A 56 -10.04 30.28 12.58
CA LEU A 56 -8.93 29.74 11.78
C LEU A 56 -8.55 28.33 12.23
N HIS A 57 -8.30 28.18 13.53
CA HIS A 57 -7.96 26.87 14.10
C HIS A 57 -9.06 25.82 13.95
N ARG A 58 -10.32 26.23 14.07
CA ARG A 58 -11.46 25.32 13.86
C ARG A 58 -11.45 24.79 12.42
N TYR A 59 -11.40 25.67 11.42
CA TYR A 59 -11.40 25.26 10.02
C TYR A 59 -10.15 24.45 9.66
N GLU A 60 -8.99 24.81 10.18
CA GLU A 60 -7.76 24.03 10.03
C GLU A 60 -7.95 22.59 10.55
N LYS A 61 -8.49 22.43 11.76
CA LYS A 61 -8.74 21.10 12.35
C LYS A 61 -9.79 20.33 11.57
N ASP A 62 -10.84 21.00 11.13
CA ASP A 62 -11.89 20.39 10.32
C ASP A 62 -11.31 19.88 8.98
N PHE A 63 -10.40 20.61 8.34
CA PHE A 63 -9.67 20.13 7.17
C PHE A 63 -8.90 18.84 7.50
N PHE A 64 -8.11 18.81 8.58
CA PHE A 64 -7.34 17.61 8.91
C PHE A 64 -8.19 16.41 9.28
N LEU A 65 -9.39 16.63 9.83
CA LEU A 65 -10.33 15.58 10.22
C LEU A 65 -11.11 15.04 9.02
N HIS A 66 -11.65 15.93 8.18
CA HIS A 66 -12.55 15.57 7.08
C HIS A 66 -11.87 15.44 5.73
N LYS A 67 -10.64 15.98 5.60
CA LYS A 67 -9.87 16.02 4.35
C LYS A 67 -10.59 16.75 3.21
N ASP A 68 -11.42 17.73 3.56
CA ASP A 68 -12.27 18.47 2.63
C ASP A 68 -11.70 19.87 2.34
N MET A 69 -11.53 20.18 1.05
CA MET A 69 -10.96 21.43 0.56
C MET A 69 -11.83 22.66 0.89
N ASP A 70 -13.12 22.49 1.16
CA ASP A 70 -14.00 23.58 1.60
C ASP A 70 -13.47 24.26 2.88
N TYR A 71 -12.80 23.50 3.74
CA TYR A 71 -12.20 24.06 4.96
C TYR A 71 -10.91 24.83 4.68
N VAL A 72 -10.17 24.48 3.63
CA VAL A 72 -8.99 25.24 3.18
C VAL A 72 -9.43 26.63 2.73
N ASP A 73 -10.51 26.71 1.96
CA ASP A 73 -11.09 27.97 1.50
C ASP A 73 -11.58 28.83 2.68
N LYS A 74 -12.21 28.21 3.69
CA LYS A 74 -12.63 28.90 4.91
C LYS A 74 -11.44 29.44 5.72
N VAL A 75 -10.33 28.71 5.79
CA VAL A 75 -9.09 29.20 6.43
C VAL A 75 -8.56 30.42 5.67
N GLN A 76 -8.48 30.33 4.34
CA GLN A 76 -7.98 31.42 3.50
C GLN A 76 -8.85 32.67 3.64
N GLN A 77 -10.17 32.54 3.52
CA GLN A 77 -11.11 33.65 3.66
C GLN A 77 -11.01 34.30 5.06
N GLN A 78 -10.88 33.50 6.11
CA GLN A 78 -10.75 34.02 7.47
C GLN A 78 -9.43 34.75 7.69
N ALA A 79 -8.34 34.28 7.08
CA ALA A 79 -7.05 34.95 7.14
C ALA A 79 -7.03 36.25 6.35
N ASP A 80 -7.68 36.29 5.18
CA ASP A 80 -7.80 37.52 4.38
C ASP A 80 -8.57 38.61 5.13
N ARG A 81 -9.63 38.24 5.86
CA ARG A 81 -10.34 39.18 6.76
C ARG A 81 -9.43 39.72 7.86
N LEU A 82 -8.63 38.86 8.49
CA LEU A 82 -7.68 39.28 9.53
C LEU A 82 -6.59 40.21 8.99
N LEU A 83 -6.10 39.96 7.77
CA LEU A 83 -5.13 40.83 7.11
C LEU A 83 -5.72 42.20 6.82
N GLU A 84 -6.98 42.25 6.35
CA GLU A 84 -7.66 43.51 6.06
C GLU A 84 -7.98 44.30 7.34
N GLU A 85 -8.48 43.64 8.39
CA GLU A 85 -8.70 44.26 9.70
C GLU A 85 -7.40 44.86 10.28
N ASN A 86 -6.27 44.17 10.11
CA ASN A 86 -4.96 44.64 10.59
C ASN A 86 -4.50 45.88 9.80
N ARG A 87 -4.67 45.89 8.47
CA ARG A 87 -4.35 47.05 7.60
C ARG A 87 -5.18 48.28 7.97
N GLN A 88 -6.48 48.10 8.20
CA GLN A 88 -7.37 49.21 8.55
C GLN A 88 -7.01 49.83 9.90
N LYS A 89 -6.64 49.01 10.89
CA LYS A 89 -6.26 49.49 12.23
C LYS A 89 -4.88 50.17 12.22
N SER A 90 -3.94 49.69 11.40
CA SER A 90 -2.54 50.15 11.35
C SER A 90 -2.36 51.67 11.28
N ASN A 91 -3.23 52.40 10.59
CA ASN A 91 -3.08 53.85 10.39
C ASN A 91 -3.47 54.69 11.62
N SER A 92 -4.16 54.10 12.59
CA SER A 92 -4.63 54.75 13.82
C SER A 92 -3.86 54.37 15.07
N LEU A 93 -2.87 53.48 14.95
CA LEU A 93 -2.13 52.90 16.07
C LEU A 93 -0.90 53.73 16.46
N LYS A 94 -0.53 53.69 17.74
CA LYS A 94 0.74 54.24 18.21
C LYS A 94 1.92 53.41 17.68
N PRO A 95 3.15 53.96 17.61
CA PRO A 95 4.31 53.24 17.04
C PRO A 95 4.55 51.84 17.62
N LYS A 96 4.35 51.65 18.93
CA LYS A 96 4.48 50.35 19.60
C LYS A 96 3.40 49.35 19.14
N GLU A 97 2.16 49.79 19.04
CA GLU A 97 1.03 48.97 18.61
C GLU A 97 1.15 48.62 17.11
N GLN A 98 1.71 49.54 16.30
CA GLN A 98 2.00 49.28 14.89
C GLN A 98 3.06 48.20 14.71
N GLN A 99 4.10 48.19 15.57
CA GLN A 99 5.11 47.12 15.58
C GLN A 99 4.51 45.77 15.99
N GLU A 100 3.65 45.73 17.00
CA GLU A 100 2.94 44.52 17.43
C GLU A 100 2.00 43.99 16.32
N ALA A 101 1.29 44.89 15.63
CA ALA A 101 0.43 44.55 14.50
C ALA A 101 1.21 43.96 13.32
N ALA A 102 2.40 44.51 13.02
CA ALA A 102 3.29 43.99 11.98
C ALA A 102 3.83 42.59 12.34
N GLN A 103 4.15 42.34 13.61
CA GLN A 103 4.56 41.02 14.09
C GLN A 103 3.43 39.99 13.97
N ALA A 104 2.20 40.37 14.34
CA ALA A 104 1.02 39.53 14.17
C ALA A 104 0.80 39.15 12.69
N LEU A 105 0.93 40.13 11.79
CA LEU A 105 0.77 39.90 10.35
C LEU A 105 1.85 38.96 9.80
N ALA A 106 3.11 39.12 10.21
CA ALA A 106 4.19 38.21 9.84
C ALA A 106 3.94 36.77 10.36
N ALA A 107 3.43 36.64 11.59
CA ALA A 107 3.07 35.34 12.16
C ALA A 107 1.92 34.67 11.39
N LEU A 108 0.89 35.43 11.02
CA LEU A 108 -0.24 34.93 10.22
C LEU A 108 0.21 34.47 8.83
N GLN A 109 1.09 35.22 8.15
CA GLN A 109 1.64 34.82 6.86
C GLN A 109 2.49 33.55 6.97
N LYS A 110 3.30 33.43 8.02
CA LYS A 110 4.08 32.21 8.30
C LYS A 110 3.16 31.01 8.56
N TYR A 111 2.10 31.21 9.34
CA TYR A 111 1.06 30.21 9.56
C TYR A 111 0.43 29.74 8.23
N LEU A 112 -0.06 30.67 7.40
CA LEU A 112 -0.68 30.34 6.10
C LEU A 112 0.28 29.58 5.18
N LYS A 113 1.55 29.97 5.13
CA LYS A 113 2.57 29.27 4.35
C LYS A 113 2.74 27.81 4.81
N HIS A 114 2.78 27.58 6.12
CA HIS A 114 2.91 26.23 6.67
C HIS A 114 1.63 25.41 6.45
N PHE A 115 0.45 26.01 6.66
CA PHE A 115 -0.83 25.37 6.40
C PHE A 115 -0.98 24.96 4.93
N GLY A 116 -0.71 25.87 3.98
CA GLY A 116 -0.76 25.56 2.55
C GLY A 116 0.21 24.44 2.15
N ARG A 117 1.41 24.39 2.77
CA ARG A 117 2.34 23.28 2.53
C ARG A 117 1.82 21.96 3.11
N LEU A 118 1.14 21.98 4.25
CA LEU A 118 0.50 20.80 4.82
C LEU A 118 -0.64 20.31 3.94
N VAL A 119 -1.49 21.21 3.42
CA VAL A 119 -2.56 20.87 2.48
C VAL A 119 -2.00 20.16 1.24
N GLN A 120 -0.92 20.69 0.65
CA GLN A 120 -0.25 20.04 -0.49
C GLN A 120 0.25 18.63 -0.15
N ILE A 121 0.87 18.45 1.02
CA ILE A 121 1.37 17.14 1.44
C ILE A 121 0.21 16.16 1.66
N GLU A 122 -0.90 16.61 2.23
CA GLU A 122 -2.11 15.79 2.41
C GLU A 122 -2.72 15.38 1.06
N GLN A 123 -2.71 16.27 0.07
CA GLN A 123 -3.13 15.94 -1.30
C GLN A 123 -2.18 14.93 -1.97
N GLU A 124 -0.86 15.09 -1.80
CA GLU A 124 0.13 14.13 -2.31
C GLU A 124 -0.02 12.75 -1.64
N ILE A 125 -0.25 12.71 -0.33
CA ILE A 125 -0.54 11.45 0.40
C ILE A 125 -1.86 10.84 -0.07
N GLY A 126 -2.86 11.66 -0.35
CA GLY A 126 -4.20 11.27 -0.74
C GLY A 126 -5.21 11.65 0.35
N LEU A 127 -6.18 12.50 0.00
CA LEU A 127 -7.25 12.93 0.89
C LEU A 127 -8.18 11.75 1.21
N HIS A 128 -8.51 10.95 0.20
CA HIS A 128 -9.28 9.72 0.35
C HIS A 128 -8.47 8.48 -0.09
N GLU A 129 -9.02 7.29 0.12
CA GLU A 129 -8.33 6.01 -0.14
C GLU A 129 -7.93 5.81 -1.60
N LYS A 130 -8.65 6.45 -2.52
CA LYS A 130 -8.46 6.32 -3.97
C LYS A 130 -7.57 7.41 -4.56
N ASP A 131 -6.97 8.23 -3.72
CA ASP A 131 -6.15 9.37 -4.14
C ASP A 131 -4.68 9.21 -3.74
N GLY A 132 -3.81 9.91 -4.48
CA GLY A 132 -2.40 10.09 -4.14
C GLY A 132 -1.64 8.79 -3.87
N LEU A 133 -0.69 8.87 -2.94
CA LEU A 133 0.15 7.74 -2.56
C LEU A 133 -0.64 6.57 -1.96
N LYS A 134 -1.79 6.81 -1.30
CA LYS A 134 -2.67 5.74 -0.82
C LYS A 134 -3.19 4.86 -1.95
N ALA A 135 -3.64 5.48 -3.05
CA ALA A 135 -4.10 4.76 -4.24
C ALA A 135 -2.96 3.96 -4.88
N ASP A 136 -1.76 4.55 -4.94
CA ASP A 136 -0.57 3.93 -5.51
C ASP A 136 -0.15 2.69 -4.73
N ILE A 137 -0.17 2.77 -3.39
CA ILE A 137 0.07 1.62 -2.51
C ILE A 137 -0.97 0.53 -2.81
N ALA A 138 -2.26 0.87 -2.82
CA ALA A 138 -3.32 -0.12 -3.09
C ALA A 138 -3.19 -0.76 -4.47
N ARG A 139 -2.78 0.00 -5.50
CA ARG A 139 -2.51 -0.54 -6.84
C ARG A 139 -1.32 -1.50 -6.84
N SER A 140 -0.24 -1.15 -6.15
CA SER A 140 0.95 -2.01 -6.08
C SER A 140 0.68 -3.33 -5.34
N VAL A 141 -0.15 -3.31 -4.29
CA VAL A 141 -0.58 -4.52 -3.58
C VAL A 141 -1.42 -5.41 -4.49
N ARG A 142 -2.42 -4.85 -5.18
CA ARG A 142 -3.24 -5.63 -6.12
C ARG A 142 -2.41 -6.26 -7.25
N ALA A 143 -1.39 -5.57 -7.75
CA ALA A 143 -0.50 -6.12 -8.78
C ALA A 143 0.33 -7.31 -8.26
N LEU A 144 0.79 -7.24 -7.01
CA LEU A 144 1.46 -8.35 -6.33
C LEU A 144 0.50 -9.52 -6.13
N GLU A 145 -0.70 -9.27 -5.61
CA GLU A 145 -1.74 -10.29 -5.40
C GLU A 145 -2.07 -11.02 -6.71
N GLN A 146 -2.26 -10.29 -7.82
CA GLN A 146 -2.50 -10.90 -9.13
C GLN A 146 -1.36 -11.79 -9.61
N SER A 147 -0.11 -11.38 -9.35
CA SER A 147 1.07 -12.15 -9.79
C SER A 147 1.29 -13.39 -8.92
N LEU A 148 0.94 -13.31 -7.64
CA LEU A 148 0.92 -14.47 -6.73
C LEU A 148 -0.20 -15.45 -7.11
N HIS A 149 -1.40 -14.96 -7.40
CA HIS A 149 -2.51 -15.81 -7.86
C HIS A 149 -2.18 -16.55 -9.16
N GLN A 150 -1.54 -15.89 -10.13
CA GLN A 150 -1.08 -16.55 -11.35
C GLN A 150 -0.04 -17.64 -11.08
N LEU A 151 0.79 -17.48 -10.05
CA LEU A 151 1.76 -18.50 -9.66
C LEU A 151 1.07 -19.71 -9.02
N ASP A 152 0.08 -19.47 -8.17
CA ASP A 152 -0.71 -20.52 -7.52
C ASP A 152 -1.54 -21.32 -8.55
N GLU A 153 -2.23 -20.63 -9.49
CA GLU A 153 -2.97 -21.30 -10.58
C GLU A 153 -2.05 -22.16 -11.45
N PHE A 154 -0.84 -21.68 -11.75
CA PHE A 154 0.15 -22.46 -12.49
C PHE A 154 0.64 -23.70 -11.71
N THR A 155 0.65 -23.66 -10.37
CA THR A 155 1.00 -24.84 -9.57
C THR A 155 -0.13 -25.86 -9.48
N ASP A 156 -1.39 -25.43 -9.41
CA ASP A 156 -2.53 -26.34 -9.29
C ASP A 156 -2.82 -27.11 -10.59
N GLU A 157 -2.83 -26.45 -11.76
CA GLU A 157 -3.06 -27.14 -13.05
C GLU A 157 -2.00 -28.20 -13.38
N ASN A 158 -0.75 -27.94 -12.99
CA ASN A 158 0.34 -28.87 -13.27
C ASN A 158 0.37 -30.05 -12.28
N ILE A 159 -0.15 -29.89 -11.06
CA ILE A 159 -0.19 -30.99 -10.07
C ILE A 159 -1.24 -32.05 -10.46
N ASP A 160 -2.42 -31.65 -10.94
CA ASP A 160 -3.47 -32.59 -11.32
C ASP A 160 -3.05 -33.51 -12.49
N ILE A 161 -2.38 -32.95 -13.49
CA ILE A 161 -1.88 -33.70 -14.65
C ILE A 161 -0.74 -34.64 -14.26
N LEU A 162 0.17 -34.20 -13.38
CA LEU A 162 1.28 -35.01 -12.88
C LEU A 162 0.82 -36.15 -11.96
N MET A 163 -0.21 -35.93 -11.13
CA MET A 163 -0.81 -36.97 -10.29
C MET A 163 -1.49 -38.06 -11.14
N ALA A 164 -2.23 -37.67 -12.19
CA ALA A 164 -2.88 -38.62 -13.09
C ALA A 164 -1.88 -39.47 -13.88
N GLN A 165 -0.80 -38.88 -14.40
CA GLN A 165 0.23 -39.60 -15.16
C GLN A 165 1.05 -40.59 -14.29
N SER A 166 1.33 -40.22 -13.04
CA SER A 166 2.04 -41.07 -12.08
C SER A 166 1.23 -42.32 -11.71
N GLN A 167 -0.08 -42.18 -11.49
CA GLN A 167 -0.95 -43.31 -11.12
C GLN A 167 -1.04 -44.37 -12.24
N PHE A 168 -1.18 -43.96 -13.50
CA PHE A 168 -1.26 -44.91 -14.62
C PHE A 168 0.04 -45.70 -14.80
N THR A 169 1.19 -45.04 -14.67
CA THR A 169 2.50 -45.68 -14.81
C THR A 169 2.75 -46.72 -13.69
N ILE A 170 2.34 -46.41 -12.46
CA ILE A 170 2.47 -47.33 -11.33
C ILE A 170 1.55 -48.56 -11.50
N VAL A 171 0.27 -48.34 -11.82
CA VAL A 171 -0.71 -49.42 -11.97
C VAL A 171 -0.33 -50.36 -13.11
N THR A 172 0.10 -49.81 -14.25
CA THR A 172 0.54 -50.62 -15.41
C THR A 172 1.77 -51.47 -15.11
N PHE A 173 2.76 -50.91 -14.39
CA PHE A 173 3.95 -51.66 -13.96
C PHE A 173 3.60 -52.83 -13.03
N PHE A 174 2.74 -52.63 -12.03
CA PHE A 174 2.30 -53.69 -11.13
C PHE A 174 1.48 -54.76 -11.84
N ALA A 175 0.59 -54.37 -12.76
CA ALA A 175 -0.15 -55.31 -13.59
C ALA A 175 0.81 -56.18 -14.43
N ALA A 176 1.81 -55.58 -15.07
CA ALA A 176 2.80 -56.31 -15.86
C ALA A 176 3.56 -57.35 -15.02
N LEU A 177 3.95 -57.01 -13.78
CA LEU A 177 4.61 -57.93 -12.85
C LEU A 177 3.76 -59.17 -12.50
N LEU A 178 2.44 -59.02 -12.38
CA LEU A 178 1.53 -60.13 -12.07
C LEU A 178 1.25 -61.01 -13.30
N PHE A 179 0.99 -60.40 -14.45
CA PHE A 179 0.54 -61.11 -15.64
C PHE A 179 1.68 -61.75 -16.45
N TYR A 180 2.86 -61.15 -16.46
CA TYR A 180 4.02 -61.68 -17.18
C TYR A 180 4.43 -63.10 -16.75
N PRO A 181 4.58 -63.44 -15.46
CA PRO A 181 4.92 -64.81 -15.06
C PRO A 181 3.80 -65.82 -15.34
N LEU A 182 2.53 -65.40 -15.25
CA LEU A 182 1.38 -66.24 -15.61
C LEU A 182 1.38 -66.57 -17.11
N PHE A 183 1.67 -65.57 -17.95
CA PHE A 183 1.82 -65.76 -19.40
C PHE A 183 2.96 -66.72 -19.70
N LEU A 184 4.11 -66.54 -19.05
CA LEU A 184 5.29 -67.39 -19.24
C LEU A 184 5.02 -68.83 -18.79
N ALA A 185 4.34 -69.02 -17.65
CA ALA A 185 3.92 -70.33 -17.20
C ALA A 185 2.95 -71.00 -18.19
N CYS A 186 1.94 -70.29 -18.67
CA CYS A 186 0.93 -70.85 -19.56
C CYS A 186 1.50 -71.18 -20.95
N PHE A 187 2.38 -70.35 -21.49
CA PHE A 187 2.91 -70.51 -22.84
C PHE A 187 4.11 -71.45 -22.90
N PHE A 188 5.04 -71.38 -21.93
CA PHE A 188 6.31 -72.12 -21.99
C PHE A 188 6.24 -73.50 -21.32
N LEU A 189 5.44 -73.69 -20.26
CA LEU A 189 5.39 -74.97 -19.56
C LEU A 189 4.85 -76.13 -20.42
N PRO A 190 3.81 -75.98 -21.26
CA PRO A 190 3.31 -77.09 -22.08
C PRO A 190 4.34 -77.61 -23.09
N GLY A 191 5.12 -76.70 -23.70
CA GLY A 191 6.19 -77.08 -24.64
C GLY A 191 7.34 -77.82 -23.96
N TRP A 192 7.68 -77.44 -22.73
CA TRP A 192 8.75 -78.06 -21.96
C TRP A 192 8.35 -79.43 -21.38
N LEU A 193 7.10 -79.56 -20.90
CA LEU A 193 6.54 -80.81 -20.36
C LEU A 193 6.31 -81.88 -21.45
N THR A 194 5.95 -81.48 -22.67
CA THR A 194 5.76 -82.42 -23.77
C THR A 194 7.09 -82.98 -24.28
N GLN A 195 8.16 -82.17 -24.32
CA GLN A 195 9.50 -82.64 -24.69
C GLN A 195 10.11 -83.62 -23.67
N SER A 196 9.91 -83.39 -22.37
CA SER A 196 10.46 -84.27 -21.33
C SER A 196 9.79 -85.64 -21.27
N LEU A 197 8.50 -85.73 -21.61
CA LEU A 197 7.74 -87.00 -21.69
C LEU A 197 8.11 -87.85 -22.91
N ILE A 198 8.50 -87.23 -24.04
CA ILE A 198 8.92 -87.96 -25.25
C ILE A 198 10.32 -88.60 -25.04
N LEU A 199 11.18 -88.00 -24.22
CA LEU A 199 12.52 -88.53 -23.92
C LEU A 199 12.54 -89.70 -22.94
N THR A 200 11.50 -89.88 -22.12
CA THR A 200 11.40 -91.01 -21.16
C THR A 200 10.61 -92.20 -21.70
N GLY A 201 9.95 -92.08 -22.86
CA GLY A 201 9.12 -93.12 -23.48
C GLY A 201 9.86 -94.15 -24.37
N TRP A 202 11.18 -94.03 -24.57
CA TRP A 202 11.96 -94.91 -25.46
C TRP A 202 13.05 -95.71 -24.73
N HIS A 203 12.74 -96.24 -23.53
CA HIS A 203 13.58 -97.25 -22.92
C HIS A 203 12.76 -98.32 -22.18
N ASN A 204 12.18 -99.25 -22.93
CA ASN A 204 11.90 -100.61 -22.44
C ASN A 204 11.72 -101.58 -23.62
N PRO A 205 12.55 -102.63 -23.73
CA PRO A 205 12.03 -103.97 -23.92
C PRO A 205 12.09 -104.77 -22.62
#